data_AF-A0A7V9GAM5-F1
#
_entry.id   AF-A0A7V9GAM5-F1
#
_cell.length_a   1.000
_cell.length_b   1.000
_cell.length_c   1.000
_cell.angle_alpha   90.00
_cell.angle_beta   90.00
_cell.angle_gamma   90.00
#
_symmetry.space_group_name_H-M   'P 1'
#
loop_
_entity.id
_entity.type
_entity.pdbx_description
1 polymer ?
#
loop_
_entity_poly.entity_id
_entity_poly.type
_entity_poly.pdbx_seq_one_letter_code
_entity_poly.pdbx_strand_id
1 'polypeptide(L)' 'MARNGEVKKQNGKVSEKTLRKSIEYQRIGNAAVRKAQEENRRLGVPNWYSINGVIVNEAELEDKNKSQK' A
#
# COMPACT_ATOMS: atom_id res chain seq x y z
N MET A 1 -28.26 25.91 20.41
CA MET A 1 -26.94 26.44 20.02
C MET A 1 -26.42 25.61 18.84
N ALA A 2 -26.53 26.13 17.62
CA ALA A 2 -26.20 25.40 16.39
C ALA A 2 -24.71 25.58 16.04
N ARG A 3 -23.98 24.47 15.89
CA ARG A 3 -22.63 24.43 15.27
C ARG A 3 -22.77 24.05 13.80
N ASN A 4 -23.31 24.96 12.99
CA ASN A 4 -23.29 24.83 11.54
C ASN A 4 -22.00 25.45 11.00
N GLY A 5 -20.90 24.70 11.08
CA GLY A 5 -19.69 24.99 10.33
C GLY A 5 -19.75 24.29 9.00
N GLU A 6 -20.08 25.00 7.93
CA GLU A 6 -20.00 24.49 6.55
C GLU A 6 -18.56 24.04 6.26
N VAL A 7 -18.35 22.73 6.13
CA VAL A 7 -17.09 22.18 5.63
C VAL A 7 -17.00 22.51 4.15
N LYS A 8 -16.32 23.61 3.81
CA LYS A 8 -16.03 23.98 2.43
C LYS A 8 -15.24 22.84 1.77
N LYS A 9 -15.89 22.08 0.88
CA LYS A 9 -15.22 21.13 -0.03
C LYS A 9 -14.30 21.93 -0.94
N GLN A 10 -13.02 21.96 -0.60
CA GLN A 10 -12.00 22.43 -1.52
C GLN A 10 -11.90 21.37 -2.63
N ASN A 11 -12.09 21.76 -3.89
CA ASN A 11 -11.77 20.94 -5.05
C ASN A 11 -10.23 20.77 -5.09
N GLY A 12 -9.72 19.89 -4.22
CA GLY A 12 -8.33 19.80 -3.81
C GLY A 12 -7.48 19.03 -4.82
N LYS A 13 -7.13 19.67 -5.93
CA LYS A 13 -6.09 19.14 -6.82
C LYS A 13 -4.74 19.24 -6.12
N VAL A 14 -4.03 18.11 -6.04
CA VAL A 14 -2.68 18.04 -5.49
C VAL A 14 -1.72 18.78 -6.43
N SER A 15 -0.76 19.54 -5.87
CA SER A 15 0.25 20.22 -6.69
C SER A 15 1.14 19.22 -7.42
N GLU A 16 1.61 19.56 -8.62
CA GLU A 16 2.52 18.69 -9.39
C GLU A 16 3.80 18.36 -8.59
N LYS A 17 4.36 19.34 -7.88
CA LYS A 17 5.52 19.14 -7.00
C LYS A 17 5.24 18.10 -5.93
N THR A 18 4.06 18.15 -5.30
CA THR A 18 3.64 17.17 -4.30
C THR A 18 3.49 15.78 -4.92
N LEU A 19 2.89 15.68 -6.09
CA LEU A 19 2.72 14.42 -6.81
C LEU A 19 4.08 13.79 -7.20
N ARG A 20 5.01 14.59 -7.73
CA ARG A 20 6.36 14.10 -8.07
C ARG A 20 7.08 13.55 -6.83
N LYS A 21 6.97 14.26 -5.71
CA LYS A 21 7.57 13.84 -4.44
C LYS A 21 6.92 12.57 -3.87
N SER A 22 5.59 12.42 -3.99
CA SER A 22 4.93 11.19 -3.53
C SER A 22 5.31 9.98 -4.39
N ILE A 23 5.43 10.14 -5.70
CA ILE A 23 5.91 9.09 -6.61
C ILE A 23 7.33 8.66 -6.24
N GLU A 24 8.21 9.62 -5.93
CA GLU A 24 9.58 9.32 -5.50
C GLU A 24 9.59 8.49 -4.21
N TYR A 25 8.80 8.89 -3.20
CA TYR A 25 8.67 8.12 -1.96
C TYR A 25 8.10 6.73 -2.18
N GLN A 26 7.08 6.61 -3.03
CA GLN A 26 6.52 5.31 -3.39
C GLN A 26 7.57 4.42 -4.06
N ARG A 27 8.38 4.95 -4.97
CA ARG A 27 9.46 4.21 -5.64
C ARG A 27 10.48 3.66 -4.63
N ILE A 28 10.94 4.51 -3.70
CA ILE A 28 11.91 4.13 -2.67
C ILE A 28 11.31 3.08 -1.74
N GLY A 29 10.08 3.31 -1.27
CA GLY A 29 9.37 2.37 -0.40
C GLY A 29 9.18 1.00 -1.06
N ASN A 30 8.75 0.98 -2.33
CA ASN A 30 8.59 -0.27 -3.08
C ASN A 30 9.91 -1.04 -3.22
N ALA A 31 11.02 -0.34 -3.49
CA ALA A 31 12.33 -0.98 -3.58
C ALA A 31 12.77 -1.60 -2.24
N ALA A 32 12.56 -0.88 -1.13
CA ALA A 32 12.88 -1.37 0.21
C ALA A 32 12.02 -2.59 0.59
N VAL A 33 10.71 -2.53 0.33
CA VAL A 33 9.77 -3.63 0.61
C VAL A 33 10.13 -4.88 -0.19
N ARG A 34 10.44 -4.75 -1.49
CA ARG A 34 10.84 -5.90 -2.32
C ARG A 34 12.10 -6.59 -1.78
N LYS A 35 13.12 -5.81 -1.42
CA LYS A 35 14.34 -6.34 -0.83
C LYS A 35 14.08 -7.08 0.49
N ALA A 36 13.24 -6.51 1.36
CA ALA A 36 12.87 -7.16 2.62
C ALA A 36 12.10 -8.47 2.39
N GLN A 37 11.19 -8.50 1.42
CA GLN A 37 10.43 -9.70 1.06
C GLN A 37 11.33 -10.80 0.49
N GLU A 38 12.28 -10.43 -0.37
CA GLU A 38 13.27 -11.36 -0.92
C GLU A 38 14.14 -11.98 0.19
N GLU A 39 14.56 -11.18 1.15
CA GLU A 39 15.32 -11.66 2.31
C GLU A 39 14.49 -12.58 3.20
N ASN A 40 13.22 -12.23 3.46
CA ASN A 40 12.29 -13.10 4.18
C ASN A 40 12.15 -14.47 3.48
N ARG A 41 11.98 -14.49 2.16
CA ARG A 41 11.95 -15.73 1.37
C ARG A 41 13.25 -16.52 1.52
N ARG A 42 14.40 -15.85 1.47
CA ARG A 42 15.73 -16.48 1.66
C ARG A 42 15.87 -17.12 3.04
N LEU A 43 15.29 -16.51 4.06
CA LEU A 43 15.32 -16.98 5.45
C LEU A 43 14.20 -17.98 5.79
N GLY A 44 13.28 -18.26 4.86
CA GLY A 44 12.11 -19.10 5.11
C GLY A 44 11.06 -18.43 6.02
N VAL A 45 11.12 -17.11 6.17
CA VAL A 45 10.14 -16.31 6.93
C VAL A 45 8.99 -15.93 5.99
N PRO A 46 7.72 -16.25 6.31
CA PRO A 46 6.60 -15.85 5.47
C PRO A 46 6.40 -14.34 5.41
N ASN A 47 6.12 -13.82 4.23
CA ASN A 47 5.66 -12.44 4.06
C ASN A 47 4.17 -12.35 4.40
N TRP A 48 3.83 -11.46 5.35
CA TRP A 48 2.46 -11.19 5.79
C TRP A 48 1.99 -9.81 5.34
N TYR A 49 0.71 -9.72 5.00
CA TYR A 49 0.07 -8.52 4.50
C TYR A 49 -1.28 -8.30 5.17
N SER A 50 -1.71 -7.04 5.26
CA SER A 50 -3.11 -6.69 5.54
C SER A 50 -3.71 -6.11 4.27
N ILE A 51 -4.61 -6.85 3.63
CA ILE A 51 -5.27 -6.45 2.38
C ILE A 51 -6.77 -6.33 2.67
N ASN A 52 -7.30 -5.10 2.56
CA ASN A 52 -8.70 -4.79 2.87
C ASN A 52 -9.14 -5.24 4.27
N GLY A 53 -8.24 -5.15 5.26
CA GLY A 53 -8.51 -5.56 6.64
C GLY A 53 -8.36 -7.06 6.91
N VAL A 54 -8.00 -7.85 5.90
CA VAL A 54 -7.74 -9.30 6.05
C VAL A 54 -6.24 -9.55 6.07
N ILE A 55 -5.78 -10.29 7.07
CA ILE A 55 -4.40 -10.74 7.15
C ILE A 55 -4.23 -11.96 6.24
N VAL A 56 -3.28 -11.87 5.31
CA VAL A 56 -2.95 -12.94 4.36
C VAL A 56 -1.45 -13.09 4.26
N ASN A 57 -0.98 -14.31 4.00
CA ASN A 57 0.42 -14.55 3.67
C ASN A 57 0.63 -14.71 2.16
N GLU A 58 1.89 -14.65 1.74
CA GLU A 58 2.30 -14.76 0.35
C GLU A 58 1.84 -16.07 -0.33
N ALA A 59 1.89 -17.22 0.35
CA ALA A 59 1.46 -18.50 -0.21
C ALA A 59 -0.05 -18.52 -0.50
N GLU A 60 -0.86 -18.03 0.44
CA GLU A 60 -2.32 -17.91 0.29
C GLU A 60 -2.71 -16.99 -0.89
N LEU A 61 -1.90 -15.98 -1.19
CA LEU A 61 -2.08 -15.09 -2.34
C LEU A 61 -1.73 -15.78 -3.66
N GLU A 62 -0.64 -16.53 -3.70
CA GLU A 62 -0.23 -17.28 -4.89
C GLU A 62 -1.26 -18.35 -5.27
N ASP A 63 -1.82 -19.05 -4.29
CA ASP A 63 -2.83 -20.09 -4.52
C ASP A 63 -4.14 -19.52 -5.07
N LYS A 64 -4.57 -18.36 -4.56
CA LYS A 64 -5.74 -17.64 -5.10
C LYS A 64 -5.53 -17.21 -6.55
N ASN A 65 -4.33 -16.73 -6.90
CA ASN A 65 -4.02 -16.31 -8.26
C ASN A 65 -3.98 -17.47 -9.26
N LYS A 66 -3.62 -18.68 -8.81
CA LYS A 66 -3.66 -19.90 -9.64
C LYS A 66 -5.09 -20.41 -9.86
N SER A 67 -5.95 -20.30 -8.85
CA SER A 67 -7.35 -20.74 -8.93
C SER A 67 -8.25 -19.83 -9.79
N GLN A 68 -7.81 -18.62 -10.11
CA GLN A 68 -8.54 -17.62 -10.90
C GLN A 68 -8.08 -17.57 -12.37
N LYS A 69 -7.13 -18.42 -12.76
CA LYS A 69 -6.68 -18.63 -14.14
C LYS A 69 -7.26 -19.92 -14.69
#